data_AF-A0AAW2S624-F1
#
_entry.id   AF-A0AAW2S624-F1
#
_cell.length_a   1.000
_cell.length_b   1.000
_cell.length_c   1.000
_cell.angle_alpha   90.00
_cell.angle_beta   90.00
_cell.angle_gamma   90.00
#
_symmetry.space_group_name_H-M   'P 1'
#
loop_
_entity.id
_entity.type
_entity.pdbx_description
1 polymer ?
#
loop_
_entity_poly.entity_id
_entity_poly.type
_entity_poly.pdbx_seq_one_letter_code
_entity_poly.pdbx_strand_id
1 'polypeptide(L)'
;MDATEVEEALRVFEAALSQIKWRLKPASKRRLQTDVLALCSTMRPCIMVDYGGKMPELGDHLCAFLNHCKKESSIFEHLLVMVIDDMIYLIQVRALVEFVKSSLSMETAMLFVDLENDPPKIMTQGQAEQSPAVMQLLSAQKFFSSVFHEDGVISDHLQRHETCTARSSLYEHAASGFPELVDLSCCLQESQVTIPTLNG
;
A
#
# COMPACT_ATOMS: atom_id res chain seq x y z
N MET A 1 4.28 -20.35 4.07
CA MET A 1 5.72 -20.27 4.33
C MET A 1 6.12 -21.35 5.31
N ASP A 2 7.00 -22.26 4.89
CA ASP A 2 7.59 -23.26 5.78
C ASP A 2 8.93 -22.80 6.40
N ALA A 3 9.57 -23.64 7.21
CA ALA A 3 10.80 -23.29 7.90
C ALA A 3 11.97 -23.01 6.94
N THR A 4 12.04 -23.70 5.79
CA THR A 4 13.12 -23.52 4.82
C THR A 4 12.95 -22.22 4.04
N GLU A 5 11.72 -21.87 3.67
CA GLU A 5 11.39 -20.58 3.05
C GLU A 5 11.65 -19.41 4.01
N VAL A 6 11.39 -19.58 5.31
CA VAL A 6 11.73 -18.56 6.33
C VAL A 6 13.24 -18.34 6.40
N GLU A 7 14.04 -19.41 6.48
CA GLU A 7 15.50 -19.30 6.49
C GLU A 7 16.05 -18.66 5.21
N GLU A 8 15.49 -19.01 4.05
CA GLU A 8 15.83 -18.38 2.78
C GLU A 8 15.50 -16.89 2.77
N ALA A 9 14.27 -16.52 3.15
CA ALA A 9 13.82 -15.14 3.20
C ALA A 9 14.71 -14.28 4.11
N LEU A 10 15.09 -14.81 5.28
CA LEU A 10 15.99 -14.11 6.21
C LEU A 10 17.40 -13.94 5.65
N ARG A 11 17.92 -14.95 4.94
CA ARG A 11 19.23 -14.87 4.29
C ARG A 11 19.23 -13.81 3.18
N VAL A 12 18.22 -13.81 2.32
CA VAL A 12 18.06 -12.82 1.23
C VAL A 12 17.85 -11.41 1.79
N PHE A 13 17.06 -11.27 2.85
CA PHE A 13 16.85 -10.01 3.56
C PHE A 13 18.16 -9.37 4.01
N GLU A 14 19.04 -10.14 4.67
CA GLU A 14 20.34 -9.66 5.14
C GLU A 14 21.28 -9.32 3.98
N ALA A 15 21.28 -10.13 2.92
CA ALA A 15 22.05 -9.87 1.71
C ALA A 15 21.62 -8.55 1.04
N ALA A 16 20.32 -8.36 0.83
CA ALA A 16 19.77 -7.17 0.20
C ALA A 16 20.09 -5.89 0.99
N LEU A 17 19.90 -5.89 2.32
CA LEU A 17 20.26 -4.74 3.17
C LEU A 17 21.75 -4.40 3.10
N SER A 18 22.61 -5.41 3.04
CA SER A 18 24.06 -5.23 2.89
C SER A 18 24.42 -4.59 1.55
N GLN A 19 23.77 -5.03 0.45
CA GLN A 19 24.02 -4.51 -0.90
C GLN A 19 23.65 -3.02 -1.04
N ILE A 20 22.46 -2.64 -0.56
CA ILE A 20 22.00 -1.24 -0.65
C ILE A 20 22.64 -0.31 0.39
N LYS A 21 23.41 -0.87 1.34
CA LYS A 21 24.09 -0.14 2.43
C LYS A 21 23.14 0.71 3.28
N TRP A 22 21.88 0.29 3.41
CA TRP A 22 20.87 1.03 4.15
C TRP A 22 21.10 0.90 5.66
N ARG A 23 21.42 2.02 6.32
CA ARG A 23 21.77 2.05 7.74
C ARG A 23 20.54 2.20 8.63
N LEU A 24 19.84 1.08 8.84
CA LEU A 24 18.72 1.02 9.77
C LEU A 24 19.17 0.91 11.23
N LYS A 25 18.45 1.57 12.14
CA LYS A 25 18.59 1.31 13.58
C LYS A 25 18.18 -0.14 13.87
N PRO A 26 18.76 -0.81 14.89
CA PRO A 26 18.43 -2.21 15.20
C PRO A 26 16.94 -2.47 15.44
N ALA A 27 16.22 -1.50 16.01
CA ALA A 27 14.76 -1.59 16.19
C ALA A 27 14.02 -1.56 14.83
N SER A 28 14.33 -0.58 13.97
CA SER A 28 13.74 -0.47 12.64
C SER A 28 14.04 -1.68 11.75
N LYS A 29 15.27 -2.19 11.80
CA LYS A 29 15.67 -3.40 11.06
C LYS A 29 14.83 -4.60 11.47
N ARG A 30 14.67 -4.85 12.77
CA ARG A 30 13.83 -5.93 13.28
C ARG A 30 12.36 -5.75 12.87
N ARG A 31 11.85 -4.52 12.89
CA ARG A 31 10.48 -4.22 12.45
C ARG A 31 10.29 -4.52 10.97
N LEU A 32 11.19 -4.03 10.10
CA LEU A 32 11.17 -4.31 8.67
C LEU A 32 11.24 -5.83 8.39
N GLN A 33 12.08 -6.56 9.11
CA GLN A 33 12.18 -8.01 9.01
C GLN A 33 10.84 -8.70 9.34
N THR A 34 10.21 -8.32 10.47
CA THR A 34 8.90 -8.87 10.87
C THR A 34 7.82 -8.55 9.84
N ASP A 35 7.79 -7.31 9.36
CA ASP A 35 6.79 -6.84 8.40
C ASP A 35 6.92 -7.59 7.06
N VAL A 36 8.15 -7.74 6.55
CA VAL A 36 8.45 -8.52 5.34
C VAL A 36 8.01 -9.98 5.50
N LEU A 37 8.33 -10.62 6.62
CA LEU A 37 7.89 -12.01 6.87
C LEU A 37 6.36 -12.11 6.93
N ALA A 38 5.68 -11.15 7.55
CA ALA A 38 4.21 -11.13 7.62
C ALA A 38 3.56 -10.96 6.23
N LEU A 39 4.18 -10.18 5.34
CA LEU A 39 3.73 -10.02 3.96
C LEU A 39 4.01 -11.26 3.11
N CYS A 40 5.23 -11.82 3.16
CA CYS A 40 5.60 -13.03 2.40
C CYS A 40 4.78 -14.25 2.83
N SER A 41 4.42 -14.34 4.12
CA SER A 41 3.53 -15.40 4.64
C SER A 41 2.04 -15.12 4.42
N THR A 42 1.70 -14.04 3.71
CA THR A 42 0.33 -13.58 3.44
C THR A 42 -0.52 -13.38 4.70
N MET A 43 0.10 -13.25 5.88
CA MET A 43 -0.60 -12.94 7.13
C MET A 43 -1.14 -11.52 7.15
N ARG A 44 -0.50 -10.61 6.40
CA ARG A 44 -0.96 -9.24 6.19
C ARG A 44 -0.90 -8.92 4.69
N PRO A 45 -1.94 -8.31 4.11
CA PRO A 45 -1.91 -7.87 2.71
C PRO A 45 -1.18 -6.54 2.52
N CYS A 46 -1.14 -5.70 3.57
CA CYS A 46 -0.58 -4.36 3.53
C CYS A 46 -0.07 -3.97 4.92
N ILE A 47 1.06 -3.26 4.96
CA ILE A 47 1.66 -2.72 6.17
C ILE A 47 2.08 -1.27 5.90
N MET A 48 1.53 -0.34 6.66
CA MET A 48 2.01 1.05 6.70
C MET A 48 3.35 1.10 7.45
N VAL A 49 4.36 1.69 6.84
CA VAL A 49 5.72 1.63 7.35
C VAL A 49 6.26 2.99 7.78
N ASP A 50 6.91 2.99 8.94
CA ASP A 50 7.79 4.06 9.39
C ASP A 50 9.00 3.41 10.04
N TYR A 51 10.06 3.24 9.23
CA TYR A 51 11.34 2.68 9.68
C TYR A 51 12.33 3.76 10.09
N GLY A 52 11.89 5.02 10.17
CA GLY A 52 12.75 6.18 10.26
C GLY A 52 13.39 6.51 8.90
N GLY A 53 13.20 7.74 8.47
CA GLY A 53 13.63 8.23 7.17
C GLY A 53 12.79 9.47 6.81
N LYS A 54 13.22 10.21 5.80
CA LYS A 54 12.38 11.25 5.20
C LYS A 54 11.81 10.70 3.89
N MET A 55 10.58 11.07 3.56
CA MET A 55 10.12 10.92 2.19
C MET A 55 10.85 11.94 1.31
N PRO A 56 11.23 11.61 0.05
CA PRO A 56 10.99 10.34 -0.65
C PRO A 56 12.07 9.25 -0.41
N GLU A 57 13.14 9.56 0.31
CA GLU A 57 14.31 8.67 0.50
C GLU A 57 13.96 7.29 1.07
N LEU A 58 12.95 7.22 1.95
CA LEU A 58 12.46 5.94 2.49
C LEU A 58 11.87 5.05 1.38
N GLY A 59 11.12 5.63 0.44
CA GLY A 59 10.57 4.93 -0.70
C GLY A 59 11.65 4.38 -1.63
N ASP A 60 12.66 5.18 -1.94
CA ASP A 60 13.79 4.76 -2.77
C ASP A 60 14.56 3.59 -2.15
N HIS A 61 14.84 3.65 -0.83
CA HIS A 61 15.50 2.55 -0.12
C HIS A 61 14.66 1.27 -0.12
N LEU A 62 13.35 1.38 0.09
CA LEU A 62 12.44 0.22 0.07
C LEU A 62 12.35 -0.40 -1.33
N CYS A 63 12.27 0.42 -2.38
CA CYS A 63 12.25 -0.07 -3.76
C CYS A 63 13.55 -0.76 -4.12
N ALA A 64 14.70 -0.15 -3.80
CA ALA A 64 16.00 -0.77 -4.01
C ALA A 64 16.13 -2.09 -3.24
N PHE A 65 15.70 -2.11 -1.97
CA PHE A 65 15.66 -3.32 -1.15
C PHE A 65 14.84 -4.44 -1.79
N LEU A 66 13.59 -4.17 -2.18
CA LEU A 66 12.70 -5.17 -2.80
C LEU A 66 13.25 -5.67 -4.13
N ASN A 67 13.81 -4.79 -4.97
CA ASN A 67 14.42 -5.16 -6.24
C ASN A 67 15.58 -6.16 -6.04
N HIS A 68 16.43 -5.95 -5.04
CA HIS A 68 17.47 -6.92 -4.68
C HIS A 68 16.89 -8.25 -4.20
N CYS A 69 15.89 -8.23 -3.31
CA CYS A 69 15.25 -9.45 -2.82
C CYS A 69 14.62 -10.27 -3.96
N LYS A 70 13.89 -9.63 -4.88
CA LYS A 70 13.22 -10.27 -6.03
C LYS A 70 14.17 -10.90 -7.02
N LYS A 71 15.38 -10.34 -7.18
CA LYS A 71 16.42 -10.94 -8.03
C LYS A 71 17.01 -12.22 -7.44
N GLU A 72 16.98 -12.36 -6.12
CA GLU A 72 17.57 -13.50 -5.43
C GLU A 72 16.57 -14.60 -5.10
N SER A 73 15.29 -14.28 -4.86
CA SER A 73 14.26 -15.26 -4.49
C SER A 73 12.85 -14.86 -4.93
N SER A 74 12.09 -15.83 -5.41
CA SER A 74 10.68 -15.67 -5.81
C SER A 74 9.75 -15.46 -4.62
N ILE A 75 10.19 -15.68 -3.37
CA ILE A 75 9.39 -15.42 -2.16
C ILE A 75 8.91 -13.96 -2.13
N PHE A 76 9.68 -13.03 -2.71
CA PHE A 76 9.41 -11.60 -2.69
C PHE A 76 8.69 -11.09 -3.95
N GLU A 77 8.38 -11.96 -4.92
CA GLU A 77 7.89 -11.61 -6.27
C GLU A 77 6.71 -10.62 -6.22
N HIS A 78 5.77 -10.87 -5.32
CA HIS A 78 4.50 -10.13 -5.22
C HIS A 78 4.55 -8.95 -4.23
N LEU A 79 5.70 -8.64 -3.63
CA LEU A 79 5.84 -7.48 -2.76
C LEU A 79 6.02 -6.19 -3.58
N LEU A 80 5.36 -5.10 -3.18
CA LEU A 80 5.57 -3.77 -3.75
C LEU A 80 5.62 -2.70 -2.66
N VAL A 81 6.16 -1.54 -3.03
CA VAL A 81 6.03 -0.29 -2.28
C VAL A 81 4.84 0.47 -2.84
N MET A 82 3.94 0.91 -1.97
CA MET A 82 2.81 1.76 -2.35
C MET A 82 2.85 3.06 -1.55
N VAL A 83 2.58 4.17 -2.22
CA VAL A 83 2.51 5.50 -1.61
C VAL A 83 1.12 6.07 -1.78
N ILE A 84 0.59 6.65 -0.71
CA ILE A 84 -0.68 7.37 -0.69
C ILE A 84 -0.44 8.66 0.08
N ASP A 85 -0.33 9.77 -0.64
CA ASP A 85 0.01 11.08 -0.06
C ASP A 85 1.36 10.98 0.68
N ASP A 86 1.43 11.41 1.94
CA ASP A 86 2.65 11.29 2.75
C ASP A 86 2.86 9.90 3.38
N MET A 87 1.97 8.93 3.12
CA MET A 87 2.01 7.60 3.71
C MET A 87 2.64 6.58 2.76
N ILE A 88 3.51 5.74 3.31
CA ILE A 88 4.17 4.66 2.58
C ILE A 88 3.79 3.29 3.17
N TYR A 89 3.60 2.33 2.27
CA TYR A 89 3.15 0.99 2.57
C TYR A 89 4.03 -0.04 1.87
N LEU A 90 4.28 -1.16 2.54
CA LEU A 90 4.69 -2.40 1.89
C LEU A 90 3.44 -3.26 1.69
N ILE A 91 3.24 -3.75 0.48
CA ILE A 91 2.06 -4.54 0.13
C ILE A 91 2.44 -5.89 -0.43
N GLN A 92 1.60 -6.88 -0.16
CA GLN A 92 1.60 -8.15 -0.86
C GLN A 92 0.44 -8.15 -1.86
N VAL A 93 0.74 -7.92 -3.13
CA VAL A 93 -0.27 -7.51 -4.13
C VAL A 93 -1.39 -8.54 -4.28
N ARG A 94 -1.06 -9.84 -4.30
CA ARG A 94 -2.08 -10.89 -4.42
C ARG A 94 -3.06 -10.89 -3.24
N ALA A 95 -2.53 -10.84 -2.02
CA ALA A 95 -3.34 -10.79 -0.81
C ALA A 95 -4.13 -9.48 -0.72
N LEU A 96 -3.58 -8.37 -1.21
CA LEU A 96 -4.29 -7.10 -1.27
C LEU A 96 -5.44 -7.11 -2.28
N VAL A 97 -5.26 -7.71 -3.47
CA VAL A 97 -6.33 -7.90 -4.45
C VAL A 97 -7.47 -8.74 -3.84
N GLU A 98 -7.14 -9.84 -3.17
CA GLU A 98 -8.13 -10.67 -2.48
C GLU A 98 -8.88 -9.87 -1.40
N PHE A 99 -8.16 -9.07 -0.60
CA PHE A 99 -8.76 -8.20 0.41
C PHE A 99 -9.68 -7.12 -0.21
N VAL A 100 -9.24 -6.46 -1.28
CA VAL A 100 -10.05 -5.46 -1.99
C VAL A 100 -11.32 -6.12 -2.52
N LYS A 101 -11.23 -7.31 -3.10
CA LYS A 101 -12.38 -8.06 -3.59
C LYS A 101 -13.33 -8.48 -2.47
N SER A 102 -12.83 -8.98 -1.33
CA SER A 102 -13.69 -9.45 -0.25
C SER A 102 -14.31 -8.32 0.58
N SER A 103 -13.57 -7.22 0.75
CA SER A 103 -13.86 -6.21 1.77
C SER A 103 -14.24 -4.85 1.21
N LEU A 104 -13.78 -4.50 0.00
CA LEU A 104 -14.09 -3.23 -0.66
C LEU A 104 -14.99 -3.39 -1.88
N SER A 105 -15.35 -4.63 -2.25
CA SER A 105 -16.38 -4.84 -3.27
C SER A 105 -17.72 -4.32 -2.75
N MET A 106 -18.47 -3.67 -3.63
CA MET A 106 -19.83 -3.21 -3.34
C MET A 106 -20.84 -4.36 -3.25
N GLU A 107 -20.38 -5.62 -3.28
CA GLU A 107 -21.20 -6.82 -3.19
C GLU A 107 -21.73 -7.04 -1.76
N THR A 108 -20.99 -6.56 -0.75
CA THR A 108 -21.42 -6.63 0.65
C THR A 108 -22.19 -5.36 1.03
N ALA A 109 -23.36 -5.52 1.64
CA ALA A 109 -24.14 -4.39 2.14
C ALA A 109 -23.38 -3.69 3.27
N MET A 110 -22.96 -2.44 3.04
CA MET A 110 -22.29 -1.62 4.04
C MET A 110 -23.30 -0.92 4.96
N LEU A 111 -23.01 -0.93 6.25
CA LEU A 111 -23.75 -0.16 7.25
C LEU A 111 -22.87 0.98 7.72
N PHE A 112 -23.39 2.20 7.62
CA PHE A 112 -22.70 3.39 8.12
C PHE A 112 -23.23 3.76 9.49
N VAL A 113 -22.33 4.10 10.41
CA VAL A 113 -22.67 4.56 11.76
C VAL A 113 -22.17 5.98 11.92
N ASP A 114 -23.09 6.88 12.25
CA ASP A 114 -22.79 8.26 12.60
C ASP A 114 -22.38 8.31 14.07
N LEU A 115 -21.09 8.61 14.29
CA LEU A 115 -20.45 8.73 15.60
C LEU A 115 -20.59 10.13 16.21
N GLU A 116 -21.13 11.11 15.49
CA GLU A 116 -21.37 12.46 16.03
C GLU A 116 -22.58 12.49 16.99
N ASN A 117 -23.44 11.47 16.93
CA ASN A 117 -24.56 11.28 17.83
C ASN A 117 -24.16 10.47 19.06
N ASP A 118 -24.74 10.80 20.22
CA ASP A 118 -24.68 9.97 21.44
C ASP A 118 -26.10 9.51 21.84
N PRO A 119 -26.43 8.20 21.76
CA PRO A 119 -25.59 7.10 21.29
C PRO A 119 -25.38 7.14 19.75
N PRO A 120 -24.33 6.49 19.22
CA PRO A 120 -24.11 6.38 17.79
C PRO A 120 -25.31 5.79 17.05
N LYS A 121 -25.61 6.32 15.85
CA LYS A 121 -26.79 5.92 15.08
C LYS A 121 -26.40 5.31 13.75
N ILE A 122 -27.06 4.22 13.38
CA ILE A 122 -26.96 3.65 12.03
C ILE A 122 -27.62 4.63 11.06
N MET A 123 -26.90 5.02 10.02
CA MET A 123 -27.42 5.86 8.95
C MET A 123 -28.36 5.03 8.07
N THR A 124 -29.51 5.60 7.75
CA THR A 124 -30.36 5.04 6.69
C THR A 124 -29.72 5.25 5.32
N GLN A 125 -30.10 4.44 4.34
CA GLN A 125 -29.53 4.53 3.00
C GLN A 125 -29.67 5.94 2.37
N GLY A 126 -30.82 6.59 2.55
CA GLY A 126 -31.03 7.96 2.08
C GLY A 126 -30.17 9.02 2.77
N GLN A 127 -29.76 8.79 4.04
CA GLN A 127 -28.82 9.68 4.73
C GLN A 127 -27.38 9.41 4.29
N ALA A 128 -27.03 8.15 4.05
CA ALA A 128 -25.71 7.75 3.57
C ALA A 128 -25.42 8.35 2.17
N GLU A 129 -26.41 8.31 1.26
CA GLU A 129 -26.30 8.88 -0.09
C GLU A 129 -26.12 10.41 -0.11
N GLN A 130 -26.55 11.11 0.95
CA GLN A 130 -26.39 12.56 1.09
C GLN A 130 -25.13 12.96 1.86
N SER A 131 -24.44 12.00 2.48
CA SER A 131 -23.24 12.28 3.27
C SER A 131 -22.01 12.42 2.37
N PRO A 132 -21.31 13.57 2.38
CA PRO A 132 -20.09 13.75 1.60
C PRO A 132 -18.99 12.74 1.97
N ALA A 133 -18.87 12.40 3.27
CA ALA A 133 -17.87 11.44 3.75
C ALA A 133 -18.14 10.02 3.23
N VAL A 134 -19.41 9.59 3.24
CA VAL A 134 -19.79 8.29 2.67
C VAL A 134 -19.50 8.26 1.18
N MET A 135 -19.89 9.29 0.43
CA MET A 135 -19.64 9.37 -1.01
C MET A 135 -18.14 9.35 -1.36
N GLN A 136 -17.30 10.04 -0.58
CA GLN A 136 -15.85 9.99 -0.75
C GLN A 136 -15.27 8.61 -0.44
N LEU A 137 -15.74 7.93 0.63
CA LEU A 137 -15.30 6.57 0.93
C LEU A 137 -15.67 5.60 -0.20
N LEU A 138 -16.91 5.67 -0.70
CA LEU A 138 -17.35 4.84 -1.83
C LEU A 138 -16.53 5.11 -3.09
N SER A 139 -16.13 6.36 -3.32
CA SER A 139 -15.24 6.73 -4.43
C SER A 139 -13.85 6.10 -4.26
N ALA A 140 -13.28 6.16 -3.05
CA ALA A 140 -12.01 5.51 -2.74
C ALA A 140 -12.10 3.99 -2.95
N GLN A 141 -13.14 3.33 -2.46
CA GLN A 141 -13.35 1.89 -2.65
C GLN A 141 -13.43 1.49 -4.14
N LYS A 142 -14.17 2.26 -4.94
CA LYS A 142 -14.24 2.06 -6.40
C LYS A 142 -12.87 2.26 -7.06
N PHE A 143 -12.11 3.26 -6.63
CA PHE A 143 -10.76 3.47 -7.12
C PHE A 143 -9.84 2.29 -6.80
N PHE A 144 -9.79 1.83 -5.55
CA PHE A 144 -9.01 0.65 -5.16
C PHE A 144 -9.43 -0.59 -5.97
N SER A 145 -10.73 -0.80 -6.17
CA SER A 145 -11.24 -1.90 -7.00
C SER A 145 -10.84 -1.79 -8.48
N SER A 146 -10.66 -0.57 -8.99
CA SER A 146 -10.19 -0.34 -10.37
C SER A 146 -8.69 -0.55 -10.53
N VAL A 147 -7.91 -0.27 -9.49
CA VAL A 147 -6.45 -0.43 -9.48
C VAL A 147 -6.06 -1.89 -9.25
N PHE A 148 -6.71 -2.56 -8.30
CA PHE A 148 -6.41 -3.93 -7.87
C PHE A 148 -7.50 -4.89 -8.37
N HIS A 149 -7.31 -5.47 -9.55
CA HIS A 149 -8.22 -6.44 -10.17
C HIS A 149 -7.52 -7.79 -10.47
N GLU A 150 -8.32 -8.84 -10.70
CA GLU A 150 -7.88 -10.25 -10.68
C GLU A 150 -6.79 -10.63 -11.71
N ASP A 151 -6.64 -9.88 -12.80
CA ASP A 151 -5.64 -10.15 -13.85
C ASP A 151 -4.20 -9.76 -13.45
N GLY A 152 -3.98 -9.36 -12.20
CA GLY A 152 -2.64 -9.35 -11.58
C GLY A 152 -1.75 -8.18 -11.98
N VAL A 153 -2.28 -7.18 -12.67
CA VAL A 153 -1.53 -5.98 -13.05
C VAL A 153 -2.27 -4.78 -12.48
N ILE A 154 -1.60 -4.08 -11.56
CA ILE A 154 -1.86 -2.66 -11.30
C ILE A 154 -1.98 -2.04 -12.67
N SER A 155 -3.20 -1.63 -13.04
CA SER A 155 -3.55 -1.19 -14.40
C SER A 155 -2.35 -0.57 -15.11
N ASP A 156 -1.96 -1.06 -16.30
CA ASP A 156 -0.78 -0.62 -17.09
C ASP A 156 -0.66 0.92 -17.19
N HIS A 157 -1.76 1.63 -16.93
CA HIS A 157 -1.86 3.08 -16.78
C HIS A 157 -1.06 3.70 -15.63
N LEU A 158 -0.78 3.00 -14.53
CA LEU A 158 0.00 3.54 -13.39
C LEU A 158 1.51 3.39 -13.57
N GLN A 159 1.97 2.42 -14.37
CA GLN A 159 3.37 2.38 -14.84
C GLN A 159 3.66 3.43 -15.91
N ARG A 160 2.63 4.12 -16.45
CA ARG A 160 2.72 5.00 -17.61
C ARG A 160 2.14 6.40 -17.40
N HIS A 161 2.05 6.89 -16.17
CA HIS A 161 1.60 8.27 -15.92
C HIS A 161 2.70 9.31 -16.24
N GLU A 162 3.18 9.30 -17.49
CA GLU A 162 3.35 10.56 -18.20
C GLU A 162 1.94 11.10 -18.49
N THR A 163 1.70 12.38 -18.21
CA THR A 163 0.48 13.15 -18.51
C THR A 163 -0.80 12.83 -17.71
N CYS A 164 -0.88 13.35 -16.48
CA CYS A 164 -2.09 14.06 -16.06
C CYS A 164 -1.76 15.56 -15.95
N THR A 165 -1.86 16.27 -17.07
CA THR A 165 -1.72 17.73 -17.11
C THR A 165 -2.89 18.40 -16.40
N ALA A 166 -2.64 19.01 -15.24
CA ALA A 166 -2.64 20.47 -15.08
C ALA A 166 -2.48 20.86 -13.60
N ARG A 167 -1.40 21.61 -13.33
CA ARG A 167 -1.07 22.34 -12.09
C ARG A 167 -0.48 21.53 -10.93
N SER A 168 0.81 21.23 -11.04
CA SER A 168 1.77 21.68 -10.01
C SER A 168 3.18 21.60 -10.59
N SER A 169 3.57 22.66 -11.29
CA SER A 169 4.99 22.94 -11.50
C SER A 169 5.57 23.35 -10.15
N LEU A 170 6.35 22.45 -9.55
CA LEU A 170 7.40 22.67 -8.54
C LEU A 170 7.56 21.34 -7.80
N TYR A 171 8.16 20.32 -8.44
CA TYR A 171 8.90 19.19 -7.85
C TYR A 171 9.16 18.20 -9.01
N GLU A 172 9.88 18.65 -10.04
CA GLU A 172 10.64 17.73 -10.91
C GLU A 172 11.79 17.17 -10.09
N HIS A 173 11.52 16.18 -9.25
CA HIS A 173 12.53 15.24 -8.79
C HIS A 173 12.12 13.89 -9.37
N ALA A 174 12.92 13.46 -10.34
CA ALA A 174 12.90 12.19 -11.03
C ALA A 174 11.93 11.16 -10.43
N ALA A 175 10.85 10.86 -11.17
CA ALA A 175 10.13 9.62 -10.97
C ALA A 175 11.16 8.47 -11.01
N SER A 176 11.49 7.99 -9.82
CA SER A 176 12.41 6.90 -9.56
C SER A 176 11.81 5.68 -10.26
N GLY A 177 12.40 5.28 -11.40
CA GLY A 177 11.87 4.28 -12.34
C GLY A 177 11.91 2.84 -11.81
N PHE A 178 11.46 2.63 -10.58
CA PHE A 178 11.33 1.31 -9.98
C PHE A 178 9.97 0.71 -10.34
N PRO A 179 9.92 -0.46 -11.01
CA PRO A 179 8.67 -1.18 -11.23
C PRO A 179 8.03 -1.63 -9.90
N GLU A 180 8.76 -1.55 -8.78
CA GLU A 180 8.28 -1.88 -7.44
C GLU A 180 7.44 -0.78 -6.77
N LEU A 181 7.33 0.43 -7.34
CA LEU A 181 6.62 1.56 -6.73
C LEU A 181 5.24 1.77 -7.35
N VAL A 182 4.23 1.95 -6.49
CA VAL A 182 2.84 2.28 -6.86
C VAL A 182 2.45 3.57 -6.17
N ASP A 183 2.27 4.64 -6.92
CA ASP A 183 1.81 5.92 -6.36
C ASP A 183 0.31 6.08 -6.59
N LEU A 184 -0.45 6.13 -5.49
CA LEU A 184 -1.90 6.35 -5.47
C LEU A 184 -2.26 7.68 -4.79
N SER A 185 -1.30 8.61 -4.64
CA SER A 185 -1.54 9.91 -3.97
C SER A 185 -2.63 10.73 -4.66
N CYS A 186 -2.81 10.56 -5.97
CA CYS A 186 -3.91 11.18 -6.71
C CYS A 186 -5.31 10.69 -6.29
N CYS A 187 -5.42 9.53 -5.63
CA CYS A 187 -6.70 8.95 -5.19
C CYS A 187 -7.38 9.76 -4.10
N LEU A 188 -6.60 10.38 -3.21
CA LEU A 188 -7.10 11.05 -2.02
C LEU A 188 -6.80 12.54 -1.98
N GLN A 189 -6.35 13.08 -3.10
CA GLN A 189 -6.14 14.51 -3.22
C GLN A 189 -7.46 15.22 -2.85
N GLU A 190 -7.43 16.02 -1.78
CA GLU A 190 -8.58 16.77 -1.23
C GLU A 190 -9.69 15.95 -0.55
N SER A 191 -9.49 14.64 -0.29
CA SER A 191 -10.45 13.86 0.48
C SER A 191 -10.40 14.19 1.98
N GLN A 192 -11.57 14.30 2.62
CA GLN A 192 -11.69 14.41 4.07
C GLN A 192 -11.83 13.04 4.75
N VAL A 193 -11.87 11.96 3.96
CA VAL A 193 -11.89 10.60 4.48
C VAL A 193 -10.46 10.18 4.74
N THR A 194 -10.11 10.06 6.01
CA THR A 194 -8.92 9.31 6.40
C THR A 194 -9.17 7.85 6.02
N ILE A 195 -8.50 7.35 4.99
CA ILE A 195 -8.56 5.91 4.71
C ILE A 195 -8.03 5.21 5.96
N PRO A 196 -8.83 4.40 6.66
CA PRO A 196 -8.33 3.62 7.78
C PRO A 196 -7.15 2.84 7.24
N THR A 197 -6.01 2.98 7.92
CA THR A 197 -4.77 2.30 7.56
C THR A 197 -5.11 0.93 7.00
N LEU A 198 -4.72 0.65 5.75
CA LEU A 198 -4.95 -0.62 5.03
C LEU A 198 -4.39 -1.87 5.75
N ASN A 199 -3.96 -1.72 7.01
CA ASN A 199 -3.36 -2.69 7.91
C ASN A 199 -4.29 -3.82 8.38
N GLY A 200 -5.55 -3.84 7.95
CA GLY A 200 -6.58 -4.75 8.47
C GLY A 200 -7.13 -4.30 9.81
#